data_AF-A0A8J5N0Z3-F1
#
_entry.id   AF-A0A8J5N0Z3-F1
#
_cell.length_a   1.000
_cell.length_b   1.000
_cell.length_c   1.000
_cell.angle_alpha   90.00
_cell.angle_beta   90.00
_cell.angle_gamma   90.00
#
_symmetry.space_group_name_H-M   'P 1'
#
loop_
_entity.id
_entity.type
_entity.pdbx_description
1 polymer ?
#
loop_
_entity_poly.entity_id
_entity_poly.type
_entity_poly.pdbx_seq_one_letter_code
_entity_poly.pdbx_strand_id
1 'polypeptide(L)'
;MEGPPAKMRRPNFSEAEVYAIVTEVAKRKEMILGKLDSSRCTLQLKNHAWGEVLNAVNAVGRVTRNVTEIQRFSADLRVSVKKKAAQDKKYAGGTGKS
;
A
#
# COMPACT_ATOMS: atom_id res chain seq x y z
N MET A 1 -33.17 22.74 -16.41
CA MET A 1 -32.05 21.78 -16.55
C MET A 1 -30.99 22.14 -15.53
N GLU A 2 -30.15 21.16 -15.18
CA GLU A 2 -29.01 21.25 -14.24
C GLU A 2 -29.38 20.86 -12.80
N GLY A 3 -29.34 19.55 -12.52
CA GLY A 3 -29.35 19.01 -11.16
C GLY A 3 -28.03 19.32 -10.44
N PRO A 4 -28.00 19.29 -9.09
CA PRO A 4 -26.83 19.70 -8.32
C PRO A 4 -25.60 18.84 -8.68
N PRO A 5 -24.40 19.42 -8.70
CA PRO A 5 -23.18 18.69 -9.03
C PRO A 5 -23.03 17.51 -8.07
N ALA A 6 -23.00 16.30 -8.63
CA ALA A 6 -22.76 15.09 -7.86
C ALA A 6 -21.47 15.29 -7.05
N LYS A 7 -21.58 15.25 -5.72
CA LYS A 7 -20.44 15.37 -4.80
C LYS A 7 -19.36 14.41 -5.25
N MET A 8 -18.32 14.93 -5.89
CA MET A 8 -17.21 14.15 -6.43
C MET A 8 -16.44 13.61 -5.23
N ARG A 9 -16.89 12.47 -4.72
CA ARG A 9 -16.18 11.73 -3.66
C ARG A 9 -14.79 11.47 -4.19
N ARG A 10 -13.76 11.78 -3.39
CA ARG A 10 -12.37 11.43 -3.73
C ARG A 10 -12.36 9.96 -4.17
N PRO A 11 -11.89 9.65 -5.38
CA PRO A 11 -11.89 8.28 -5.87
C PRO A 11 -11.02 7.42 -4.94
N ASN A 12 -11.50 6.21 -4.67
CA ASN A 12 -10.71 5.19 -3.99
C ASN A 12 -9.44 4.88 -4.81
N PHE A 13 -8.46 4.20 -4.22
CA PHE A 13 -7.31 3.69 -4.98
C PHE A 13 -7.80 2.77 -6.11
N SER A 14 -7.45 3.12 -7.34
CA SER A 14 -7.68 2.31 -8.54
C SER A 14 -6.77 1.09 -8.50
N GLU A 15 -7.13 0.00 -9.18
CA GLU A 15 -6.32 -1.22 -9.21
C GLU A 15 -4.87 -0.97 -9.68
N ALA A 16 -4.68 -0.08 -10.66
CA ALA A 16 -3.35 0.34 -11.11
C ALA A 16 -2.54 1.03 -9.99
N GLU A 17 -3.17 1.91 -9.20
CA GLU A 17 -2.53 2.58 -8.07
C GLU A 17 -2.17 1.57 -6.97
N VAL A 18 -3.08 0.64 -6.66
CA VAL A 18 -2.82 -0.43 -5.70
C VAL A 18 -1.65 -1.30 -6.16
N TYR A 19 -1.63 -1.68 -7.44
CA TYR A 19 -0.55 -2.47 -8.03
C TYR A 19 0.80 -1.74 -7.97
N ALA A 20 0.82 -0.43 -8.28
CA ALA A 20 2.00 0.40 -8.15
C ALA A 20 2.50 0.45 -6.69
N ILE A 21 1.61 0.68 -5.72
CA ILE A 21 1.97 0.67 -4.29
C ILE A 21 2.58 -0.67 -3.89
N VAL A 22 1.91 -1.77 -4.20
CA VAL A 22 2.36 -3.12 -3.81
C VAL A 22 3.71 -3.42 -4.45
N THR A 23 3.84 -3.17 -5.74
CA THR A 23 5.07 -3.43 -6.51
C THR A 23 6.24 -2.60 -6.00
N GLU A 24 6.06 -1.29 -5.85
CA GLU A 24 7.15 -0.40 -5.44
C GLU A 24 7.54 -0.60 -3.96
N VAL A 25 6.56 -0.90 -3.09
CA VAL A 25 6.81 -1.25 -1.69
C VAL A 25 7.50 -2.61 -1.58
N ALA A 26 7.15 -3.57 -2.43
CA ALA A 26 7.82 -4.88 -2.45
C ALA A 26 9.27 -4.76 -2.94
N LYS A 27 9.53 -3.98 -3.99
CA LYS A 27 10.89 -3.69 -4.48
C LYS A 27 11.77 -3.04 -3.41
N ARG A 28 11.19 -2.14 -2.60
CA ARG A 28 11.89 -1.40 -1.55
C ARG A 28 11.55 -1.91 -0.14
N LYS A 29 11.20 -3.20 -0.02
CA LYS A 29 10.71 -3.81 1.22
C LYS A 29 11.67 -3.60 2.39
N GLU A 30 12.97 -3.77 2.17
CA GLU A 30 13.98 -3.62 3.22
C GLU A 30 14.04 -2.18 3.74
N MET A 31 13.97 -1.19 2.84
CA MET A 31 13.99 0.23 3.22
C MET A 31 12.69 0.69 3.88
N ILE A 32 11.54 0.19 3.40
CA ILE A 32 10.22 0.63 3.85
C ILE A 32 9.75 -0.14 5.09
N LEU A 33 10.01 -1.45 5.14
CA LEU A 33 9.57 -2.35 6.22
C LEU A 33 10.69 -2.75 7.17
N GLY A 34 11.94 -2.50 6.82
CA GLY A 34 13.07 -2.79 7.71
C GLY A 34 12.99 -2.00 9.00
N LYS A 35 13.66 -2.53 10.02
CA LYS A 35 13.94 -1.76 11.24
C LYS A 35 14.86 -0.60 10.86
N LEU A 36 14.62 0.55 11.49
CA LEU A 36 15.55 1.67 11.38
C LEU A 36 16.89 1.19 11.95
N ASP A 37 17.91 1.26 11.10
CA ASP A 37 19.30 0.94 11.44
C ASP A 37 20.15 2.11 10.97
N SER A 38 21.05 2.58 11.83
CA SER A 38 21.85 3.78 11.61
C SER A 38 22.70 3.72 10.34
N SER A 39 22.97 2.52 9.80
CA SER A 39 23.83 2.34 8.63
C SER A 39 23.09 2.03 7.33
N ARG A 40 21.91 1.39 7.38
CA ARG A 40 21.20 0.90 6.17
C ARG A 40 19.76 1.38 6.01
N CYS A 41 19.13 1.88 7.06
CA CYS A 41 17.72 2.28 7.05
C CYS A 41 17.53 3.55 7.88
N THR A 42 18.05 4.67 7.37
CA THR A 42 17.83 5.98 7.99
C THR A 42 16.42 6.50 7.69
N LEU A 43 15.91 7.39 8.55
CA LEU A 43 14.61 8.04 8.34
C LEU A 43 14.54 8.77 6.99
N GLN A 44 15.64 9.38 6.56
CA GLN A 44 15.73 10.05 5.26
C GLN A 44 15.60 9.09 4.09
N LEU A 45 16.32 7.95 4.12
CA LEU A 45 16.22 6.90 3.10
C LEU A 45 14.79 6.33 3.02
N LYS A 46 14.14 6.16 4.19
CA LYS A 46 12.75 5.72 4.26
C LYS A 46 11.79 6.73 3.65
N ASN A 47 11.95 8.02 3.96
CA ASN A 47 11.15 9.09 3.36
C ASN A 47 11.37 9.18 1.85
N HIS A 48 12.61 9.04 1.39
CA HIS A 48 12.94 9.03 -0.03
C HIS A 48 12.29 7.85 -0.75
N ALA A 49 12.37 6.65 -0.17
CA ALA A 49 11.69 5.46 -0.71
C ALA A 49 10.17 5.64 -0.79
N TRP A 50 9.56 6.33 0.18
CA TRP A 50 8.14 6.68 0.11
C TRP A 50 7.82 7.75 -0.94
N GLY A 51 8.72 8.71 -1.16
CA GLY A 51 8.61 9.69 -2.23
C GLY A 51 8.64 9.05 -3.61
N GLU A 52 9.51 8.06 -3.80
CA GLU A 52 9.59 7.24 -5.01
C GLU A 52 8.28 6.46 -5.26
N VAL A 53 7.75 5.80 -4.22
CA VAL A 53 6.45 5.11 -4.30
C VAL A 53 5.34 6.11 -4.65
N LEU A 54 5.35 7.29 -4.03
CA LEU A 54 4.38 8.35 -4.33
C LEU A 54 4.46 8.79 -5.79
N ASN A 55 5.66 9.00 -6.33
CA ASN A 55 5.85 9.41 -7.71
C ASN A 55 5.30 8.37 -8.68
N ALA A 56 5.61 7.09 -8.47
CA ALA A 56 5.09 5.99 -9.27
C ALA A 56 3.56 5.88 -9.22
N VAL A 57 2.97 6.09 -8.04
CA VAL A 57 1.50 6.05 -7.85
C VAL A 57 0.83 7.26 -8.50
N ASN A 58 1.39 8.46 -8.36
CA ASN A 58 0.86 9.65 -8.99
C ASN A 58 1.00 9.60 -10.52
N ALA A 59 2.02 8.92 -11.05
CA ALA A 59 2.20 8.74 -12.49
C ALA A 59 1.10 7.87 -13.12
N VAL A 60 0.55 6.90 -12.38
CA VAL A 60 -0.55 6.04 -12.85
C VAL A 60 -1.93 6.49 -12.33
N GLY A 61 -1.94 7.37 -11.34
CA GLY A 61 -3.14 7.86 -10.67
C GLY A 61 -3.78 9.04 -11.41
N ARG A 62 -5.11 9.16 -11.30
CA ARG A 62 -5.84 10.33 -11.83
C ARG A 62 -5.80 11.54 -10.89
N VAL A 63 -5.37 11.32 -9.64
CA VAL A 63 -5.38 12.34 -8.58
C VAL A 63 -4.04 12.28 -7.85
N THR A 64 -3.49 13.46 -7.54
CA THR A 64 -2.30 13.57 -6.70
C THR A 64 -2.63 13.13 -5.28
N ARG A 65 -1.96 12.07 -4.81
CA ARG A 65 -2.05 11.62 -3.43
C ARG A 65 -0.89 12.16 -2.60
N ASN A 66 -0.96 11.95 -1.29
CA ASN A 66 0.12 12.30 -0.38
C ASN A 66 0.82 11.04 0.16
N VAL A 67 2.08 11.19 0.57
CA VAL A 67 2.86 10.12 1.20
C VAL A 67 2.11 9.47 2.36
N THR A 68 1.46 10.28 3.22
CA THR A 68 0.70 9.80 4.37
C THR A 68 -0.48 8.91 3.98
N GLU A 69 -1.18 9.24 2.88
CA GLU A 69 -2.30 8.44 2.37
C GLU A 69 -1.81 7.08 1.87
N ILE A 70 -0.68 7.07 1.15
CA ILE A 70 -0.07 5.85 0.63
C ILE A 70 0.48 4.98 1.76
N GLN A 71 1.13 5.59 2.76
CA GLN A 71 1.64 4.88 3.93
C GLN A 71 0.50 4.16 4.67
N ARG A 72 -0.58 4.90 4.96
CA ARG A 72 -1.77 4.36 5.63
C ARG A 72 -2.40 3.24 4.80
N PHE A 73 -2.66 3.48 3.53
CA PHE A 73 -3.24 2.47 2.64
C PHE A 73 -2.39 1.22 2.54
N SER A 74 -1.06 1.35 2.41
CA SER A 74 -0.18 0.17 2.36
C SER A 74 -0.18 -0.60 3.69
N ALA A 75 -0.29 0.08 4.83
CA ALA A 75 -0.36 -0.55 6.13
C ALA A 75 -1.66 -1.34 6.28
N ASP A 76 -2.79 -0.71 5.94
CA ASP A 76 -4.12 -1.34 5.93
C ASP A 76 -4.17 -2.54 4.97
N LEU A 77 -3.60 -2.39 3.77
CA LEU A 77 -3.52 -3.46 2.78
C LEU A 77 -2.72 -4.65 3.31
N ARG A 78 -1.55 -4.40 3.92
CA ARG A 78 -0.71 -5.46 4.50
C ARG A 78 -1.40 -6.16 5.66
N VAL A 79 -2.13 -5.43 6.52
CA VAL A 79 -2.93 -6.03 7.60
C VAL A 79 -4.03 -6.91 7.01
N SER A 80 -4.74 -6.42 5.99
CA SER A 80 -5.80 -7.15 5.30
C SER A 80 -5.29 -8.43 4.64
N VAL A 81 -4.14 -8.34 3.95
CA VAL A 81 -3.47 -9.51 3.33
C VAL A 81 -3.01 -10.50 4.40
N LYS A 82 -2.40 -10.05 5.50
CA LYS A 82 -2.01 -10.92 6.62
C LYS A 82 -3.22 -11.61 7.25
N LYS A 83 -4.31 -10.87 7.47
CA LYS A 83 -5.55 -11.41 8.03
C LYS A 83 -6.15 -12.46 7.11
N LYS A 84 -6.20 -12.20 5.80
CA LYS A 84 -6.67 -13.16 4.80
C LYS A 84 -5.76 -14.39 4.72
N ALA A 85 -4.44 -14.22 4.72
CA ALA A 85 -3.49 -15.32 4.75
C ALA A 85 -3.56 -16.14 6.05
N ALA A 86 -3.79 -15.51 7.20
CA ALA A 86 -3.99 -16.21 8.47
C ALA A 86 -5.30 -17.00 8.50
N GLN A 87 -6.36 -16.42 7.92
CA GLN A 87 -7.65 -17.09 7.74
C GLN A 87 -7.49 -18.30 6.81
N ASP A 88 -6.81 -18.13 5.67
CA ASP A 88 -6.54 -19.21 4.71
C ASP A 88 -5.70 -20.34 5.35
N LYS A 89 -4.68 -20.01 6.16
CA LYS A 89 -3.92 -20.99 6.95
C LYS A 89 -4.76 -21.74 7.98
N LYS A 90 -5.77 -21.10 8.59
CA LYS A 90 -6.71 -21.78 9.49
C LYS A 90 -7.59 -22.78 8.76
N TYR A 91 -7.93 -22.52 7.50
CA TYR A 91 -8.70 -23.46 6.68
C TYR A 91 -7.82 -24.53 6.02
N ALA A 92 -6.55 -24.23 5.70
CA ALA A 92 -5.59 -25.19 5.14
C ALA A 92 -5.03 -26.19 6.17
N GLY A 93 -5.09 -25.87 7.47
CA GLY A 93 -4.73 -26.79 8.56
C GLY A 93 -5.84 -27.77 8.98
N GLY A 94 -7.04 -27.68 8.38
CA GLY A 94 -8.21 -28.49 8.75
C GLY A 94 -8.47 -29.71 7.87
N THR A 95 -7.62 -29.99 6.87
CA THR A 95 -7.78 -31.17 5.99
C THR A 95 -6.56 -32.08 6.11
N GLY A 96 -6.35 -32.61 7.30
CA GLY A 96 -5.32 -33.59 7.64
C GLY A 96 -5.90 -34.72 8.49
N LYS A 97 -6.59 -35.64 7.79
CA LYS A 97 -6.82 -37.09 8.03
C LYS A 97 -6.78 -37.69 9.45
N SER A 98 -7.76 -38.59 9.64
CA SER A 98 -7.87 -39.76 10.53
C SER A 98 -8.58 -39.56 11.86
#